data_AF-A0A1F9FYF9-F1
#
_entry.id   AF-A0A1F9FYF9-F1
#
_cell.length_a   1.000
_cell.length_b   1.000
_cell.length_c   1.000
_cell.angle_alpha   90.00
_cell.angle_beta   90.00
_cell.angle_gamma   90.00
#
_symmetry.space_group_name_H-M   'P 1'
#
loop_
_entity.id
_entity.type
_entity.pdbx_description
1 polymer ?
#
loop_
_entity_poly.entity_id
_entity_poly.type
_entity_poly.pdbx_seq_one_letter_code
_entity_poly.pdbx_strand_id
1 'polypeptide(L)'
;MISAWLCLSSLVLFAAIAFGVRSWLLCRRTGATGFRGLSGSVGSPEWLGGALLIVAIVLAAASPAVVLAGLIAPARLPYIVTVAGVGLMALGFVGTIAAQLTMGDSWRVGVDEREATTLIDRGPFRIARNPIFASMLIFLVGLALVLPTVVSAAAFAAALVGLELQVRLVEEPYLMRTHGETYARYASRVGRFVPLLGRVRTTSTRSLDRRRASLLVSGRESCAPSDARDETRAAGFGSQVDPRKPAQARTPPPPPPHRVTTPTASRSP
;
A
#
# COMPACT_ATOMS: atom_id res chain seq x y z
N MET A 1 -38.16 -11.89 3.49
CA MET A 1 -38.16 -11.87 2.00
C MET A 1 -37.71 -10.53 1.44
N ILE A 2 -38.35 -9.39 1.75
CA ILE A 2 -37.98 -8.07 1.20
C ILE A 2 -36.49 -7.73 1.43
N SER A 3 -35.97 -7.92 2.65
CA SER A 3 -34.56 -7.64 2.96
C SER A 3 -33.59 -8.48 2.13
N ALA A 4 -33.94 -9.73 1.78
CA ALA A 4 -33.08 -10.60 0.99
C ALA A 4 -33.02 -10.14 -0.47
N TRP A 5 -34.16 -9.76 -1.05
CA TRP A 5 -34.20 -9.13 -2.37
C TRP A 5 -33.42 -7.80 -2.39
N LEU A 6 -33.61 -6.95 -1.38
CA LEU A 6 -32.86 -5.70 -1.24
C LEU A 6 -31.34 -5.94 -1.22
N CYS A 7 -30.86 -6.90 -0.41
CA CYS A 7 -29.44 -7.25 -0.35
C CYS A 7 -28.93 -7.77 -1.70
N LEU A 8 -29.66 -8.69 -2.33
CA LEU A 8 -29.27 -9.27 -3.62
C LEU A 8 -29.22 -8.20 -4.72
N SER A 9 -30.27 -7.39 -4.85
CA SER A 9 -30.32 -6.29 -5.83
C SER A 9 -29.22 -5.26 -5.58
N SER A 10 -28.94 -4.92 -4.32
CA SER A 10 -27.87 -3.99 -3.97
C SER A 10 -26.48 -4.54 -4.30
N LEU A 11 -26.25 -5.84 -4.09
CA LEU A 11 -25.00 -6.51 -4.47
C LEU A 11 -24.79 -6.52 -5.98
N VAL A 12 -25.83 -6.88 -6.73
CA VAL A 12 -25.79 -6.87 -8.20
C VAL A 12 -25.52 -5.46 -8.72
N LEU A 13 -26.22 -4.45 -8.18
CA LEU A 13 -26.02 -3.05 -8.52
C LEU A 13 -24.60 -2.58 -8.18
N PHE A 14 -24.11 -2.92 -6.98
CA PHE A 14 -22.75 -2.61 -6.55
C PHE A 14 -21.74 -3.21 -7.52
N ALA A 15 -21.84 -4.50 -7.83
CA ALA A 15 -20.91 -5.20 -8.71
C ALA A 15 -20.95 -4.63 -10.14
N ALA A 16 -22.15 -4.40 -10.66
CA ALA A 16 -22.36 -3.84 -12.00
C ALA A 16 -21.73 -2.44 -12.12
N ILE A 17 -21.90 -1.57 -11.14
CA ILE A 17 -21.41 -0.19 -11.22
C ILE A 17 -19.93 -0.10 -10.83
N ALA A 18 -19.57 -0.60 -9.64
CA ALA A 18 -18.23 -0.43 -9.07
C ALA A 18 -17.15 -1.23 -9.81
N PHE A 19 -17.53 -2.28 -10.54
CA PHE A 19 -16.58 -3.09 -11.31
C PHE A 19 -16.97 -3.18 -12.78
N GLY A 20 -18.21 -3.50 -13.13
CA GLY A 20 -18.62 -3.69 -14.53
C GLY A 20 -18.48 -2.42 -15.38
N VAL A 21 -19.30 -1.41 -15.09
CA VAL A 21 -19.29 -0.10 -15.77
C VAL A 21 -17.92 0.55 -15.62
N ARG A 22 -17.31 0.48 -14.43
CA ARG A 22 -16.00 1.10 -14.20
C ARG A 22 -14.91 0.51 -15.09
N SER A 23 -14.82 -0.82 -15.17
CA SER A 23 -13.82 -1.52 -15.98
C SER A 23 -14.07 -1.33 -17.47
N TRP A 24 -15.33 -1.27 -17.87
CA TRP A 24 -15.70 -0.96 -19.25
C TRP A 24 -15.31 0.47 -19.65
N LEU A 25 -15.59 1.47 -18.80
CA LEU A 25 -15.19 2.85 -19.03
C LEU A 25 -13.67 3.01 -19.08
N LEU A 26 -12.94 2.32 -18.19
CA LEU A 26 -11.48 2.33 -18.20
C LEU A 26 -10.95 1.70 -19.50
N CYS A 27 -11.46 0.53 -19.87
CA CYS A 27 -11.07 -0.17 -21.10
C CYS A 27 -11.32 0.69 -22.35
N ARG A 28 -12.44 1.42 -22.41
CA ARG A 28 -12.70 2.35 -23.52
C ARG A 28 -11.74 3.54 -23.59
N ARG A 29 -11.15 3.97 -22.46
CA ARG A 29 -10.24 5.13 -22.40
C ARG A 29 -8.78 4.74 -22.58
N THR A 30 -8.36 3.62 -22.01
CA THR A 30 -6.95 3.23 -21.91
C THR A 30 -6.61 1.93 -22.65
N GLY A 31 -7.61 1.21 -23.16
CA GLY A 31 -7.43 -0.11 -23.76
C GLY A 31 -7.21 -1.25 -22.74
N ALA A 32 -7.18 -0.94 -21.43
CA ALA A 32 -6.94 -1.92 -20.37
C ALA A 32 -8.17 -2.08 -19.45
N THR A 33 -8.48 -3.31 -19.05
CA THR A 33 -9.64 -3.63 -18.20
C THR A 33 -9.44 -3.22 -16.73
N GLY A 34 -8.20 -2.98 -16.30
CA GLY A 34 -7.86 -2.62 -14.93
C GLY A 34 -7.66 -3.80 -13.98
N PHE A 35 -7.97 -5.04 -14.39
CA PHE A 35 -7.75 -6.23 -13.56
C PHE A 35 -6.38 -6.86 -13.82
N ARG A 36 -5.61 -7.13 -12.76
CA ARG A 36 -4.27 -7.74 -12.83
C ARG A 36 -4.16 -9.12 -12.19
N GLY A 37 -5.30 -9.76 -11.90
CA GLY A 37 -5.36 -11.13 -11.36
C GLY A 37 -4.97 -11.22 -9.88
N LEU A 38 -4.82 -12.47 -9.40
CA LEU A 38 -4.38 -12.76 -8.04
C LEU A 38 -2.85 -12.60 -7.96
N SER A 39 -2.38 -12.00 -6.88
CA SER A 39 -0.94 -11.82 -6.62
C SER A 39 -0.34 -13.06 -5.94
N GLY A 40 0.94 -13.35 -6.22
CA GLY A 40 1.68 -14.44 -5.60
C GLY A 40 1.49 -15.82 -6.26
N SER A 41 2.23 -16.82 -5.77
CA SER A 41 2.10 -18.22 -6.19
C SER A 41 0.98 -18.92 -5.42
N VAL A 42 0.42 -20.00 -5.99
CA VAL A 42 -0.61 -20.80 -5.31
C VAL A 42 -0.09 -21.28 -3.95
N GLY A 43 -0.85 -21.00 -2.89
CA GLY A 43 -0.48 -21.33 -1.50
C GLY A 43 0.31 -20.25 -0.75
N SER A 44 0.73 -19.18 -1.42
CA SER A 44 1.33 -18.02 -0.75
C SER A 44 0.29 -17.20 0.03
N PRO A 45 0.69 -16.45 1.08
CA PRO A 45 -0.21 -15.54 1.80
C PRO A 45 -0.88 -14.47 0.91
N GLU A 46 -0.20 -14.01 -0.13
CA GLU A 46 -0.70 -13.07 -1.13
C GLU A 46 -1.82 -13.69 -1.97
N TRP A 47 -1.65 -14.96 -2.36
CA TRP A 47 -2.68 -15.70 -3.08
C TRP A 47 -3.89 -15.97 -2.18
N LEU A 48 -3.64 -16.31 -0.91
CA LEU A 48 -4.69 -16.52 0.08
C LEU A 48 -5.53 -15.26 0.28
N GLY A 49 -4.91 -14.08 0.31
CA GLY A 49 -5.62 -12.81 0.39
C GLY A 49 -6.64 -12.65 -0.73
N GLY A 50 -6.21 -12.88 -1.98
CA GLY A 50 -7.11 -12.82 -3.13
C GLY A 50 -8.15 -13.95 -3.17
N ALA A 51 -7.80 -15.17 -2.78
CA ALA A 51 -8.75 -16.29 -2.67
C ALA A 51 -9.86 -16.01 -1.65
N LEU A 52 -9.50 -15.44 -0.48
CA LEU A 52 -10.47 -15.02 0.53
C LEU A 52 -11.42 -13.93 0.03
N LEU A 53 -10.96 -13.04 -0.86
CA LEU A 53 -11.85 -12.05 -1.47
C LEU A 53 -12.87 -12.69 -2.42
N ILE A 54 -12.46 -13.69 -3.19
CA ILE A 54 -13.39 -14.47 -4.04
C ILE A 54 -14.42 -15.19 -3.15
N VAL A 55 -13.95 -15.86 -2.09
CA VAL A 55 -14.82 -16.52 -1.11
C VAL A 55 -15.80 -15.51 -0.49
N ALA A 56 -15.34 -14.32 -0.11
CA ALA A 56 -16.19 -13.28 0.45
C ALA A 56 -17.30 -12.84 -0.53
N ILE A 57 -16.98 -12.67 -1.81
CA ILE A 57 -17.96 -12.33 -2.85
C ILE A 57 -19.01 -13.43 -3.00
N VAL A 58 -18.56 -14.69 -3.07
CA VAL A 58 -19.45 -15.86 -3.17
C VAL A 58 -20.36 -15.94 -1.96
N LEU A 59 -19.84 -15.80 -0.75
CA LEU A 59 -20.63 -15.83 0.49
C LEU A 59 -21.61 -14.65 0.58
N ALA A 60 -21.19 -13.44 0.19
CA ALA A 60 -22.05 -12.26 0.19
C ALA A 60 -23.26 -12.46 -0.73
N ALA A 61 -23.07 -13.04 -1.91
CA ALA A 61 -24.14 -13.38 -2.85
C ALA A 61 -24.97 -14.59 -2.39
N ALA A 62 -24.32 -15.60 -1.80
CA ALA A 62 -24.98 -16.81 -1.32
C ALA A 62 -25.95 -16.48 -0.18
N SER A 63 -25.61 -15.59 0.75
CA SER A 63 -26.43 -15.26 1.92
C SER A 63 -27.90 -14.90 1.56
N PRO A 64 -28.19 -13.88 0.71
CA PRO A 64 -29.56 -13.62 0.29
C PRO A 64 -30.16 -14.75 -0.54
N ALA A 65 -29.38 -15.45 -1.37
CA ALA A 65 -29.88 -16.56 -2.19
C ALA A 65 -30.41 -17.73 -1.33
N VAL A 66 -29.66 -18.15 -0.32
CA VAL A 66 -30.07 -19.26 0.56
C VAL A 66 -31.26 -18.88 1.46
N VAL A 67 -31.40 -17.59 1.83
CA VAL A 67 -32.60 -17.09 2.52
C VAL A 67 -33.81 -17.09 1.59
N LEU A 68 -33.66 -16.64 0.34
CA LEU A 68 -34.74 -16.64 -0.66
C LEU A 68 -35.19 -18.07 -1.01
N ALA A 69 -34.27 -19.03 -1.01
CA ALA A 69 -34.55 -20.44 -1.20
C ALA A 69 -35.20 -21.12 0.03
N GLY A 70 -35.34 -20.40 1.16
CA GLY A 70 -35.93 -20.94 2.39
C GLY A 70 -35.03 -21.93 3.15
N LEU A 71 -33.72 -21.99 2.83
CA LEU A 71 -32.78 -22.93 3.44
C LEU A 71 -32.31 -22.47 4.83
N ILE A 72 -32.25 -21.15 5.05
CA ILE A 72 -31.90 -20.56 6.35
C ILE A 72 -32.81 -19.39 6.67
N ALA A 73 -33.07 -19.18 7.96
CA ALA A 73 -33.77 -18.01 8.46
C ALA A 73 -32.77 -16.98 9.03
N PRO A 74 -32.81 -15.70 8.60
CA PRO A 74 -32.00 -14.67 9.22
C PRO A 74 -32.47 -14.41 10.66
N ALA A 75 -31.52 -14.04 11.52
CA ALA A 75 -31.84 -13.59 12.87
C ALA A 75 -32.75 -12.34 12.84
N ARG A 76 -33.56 -12.15 13.87
CA ARG A 76 -34.39 -10.95 14.01
C ARG A 76 -33.61 -9.89 14.78
N LEU A 77 -33.28 -8.80 14.11
CA LEU A 77 -32.71 -7.61 14.74
C LEU A 77 -33.79 -6.52 14.87
N PRO A 78 -33.63 -5.56 15.81
CA PRO A 78 -34.52 -4.41 15.90
C PRO A 78 -34.59 -3.65 14.58
N TYR A 79 -35.76 -3.11 14.24
CA TYR A 79 -35.97 -2.39 12.97
C TYR A 79 -34.94 -1.27 12.74
N ILE A 80 -34.57 -0.53 13.79
CA ILE A 80 -33.57 0.52 13.70
C ILE A 80 -32.19 0.02 13.26
N VAL A 81 -31.82 -1.22 13.63
CA VAL A 81 -30.56 -1.85 13.21
C VAL A 81 -30.60 -2.20 11.74
N THR A 82 -31.74 -2.69 11.24
CA THR A 82 -31.94 -2.94 9.80
C THR A 82 -31.86 -1.64 9.00
N VAL A 83 -32.51 -0.55 9.46
CA VAL A 83 -32.44 0.77 8.81
C VAL A 83 -31.01 1.30 8.80
N ALA A 84 -30.29 1.20 9.92
CA ALA A 84 -28.88 1.56 9.99
C ALA A 84 -28.05 0.72 8.99
N GLY A 85 -28.34 -0.58 8.87
CA GLY A 85 -27.71 -1.47 7.90
C GLY A 85 -27.89 -1.01 6.45
N VAL A 86 -29.10 -0.60 6.06
CA VAL A 86 -29.36 -0.01 4.74
C VAL A 86 -28.56 1.27 4.54
N GLY A 87 -28.50 2.13 5.56
CA GLY A 87 -27.67 3.33 5.55
C GLY A 87 -26.19 3.03 5.34
N LEU A 88 -25.65 2.00 6.00
CA LEU A 88 -24.25 1.57 5.83
C LEU A 88 -24.00 0.97 4.44
N MET A 89 -24.93 0.20 3.88
CA MET A 89 -24.82 -0.27 2.49
C MET A 89 -24.74 0.90 1.52
N ALA A 90 -25.63 1.89 1.66
CA ALA A 90 -25.59 3.08 0.81
C ALA A 90 -24.28 3.88 0.98
N LEU A 91 -23.83 4.07 2.22
CA LEU A 91 -22.59 4.77 2.54
C LEU A 91 -21.36 4.05 1.95
N GLY A 92 -21.28 2.73 2.12
CA GLY A 92 -20.19 1.92 1.57
C GLY A 92 -20.18 1.91 0.03
N PHE A 93 -21.36 1.91 -0.60
CA PHE A 93 -21.48 2.04 -2.05
C PHE A 93 -20.98 3.40 -2.55
N VAL A 94 -21.51 4.50 -2.00
CA VAL A 94 -21.11 5.86 -2.38
C VAL A 94 -19.63 6.10 -2.10
N GLY A 95 -19.12 5.66 -0.95
CA GLY A 95 -17.71 5.78 -0.58
C GLY A 95 -16.78 5.04 -1.56
N THR A 96 -17.19 3.84 -2.01
CA THR A 96 -16.46 3.08 -3.03
C THR A 96 -16.39 3.87 -4.34
N ILE A 97 -17.52 4.36 -4.85
CA ILE A 97 -17.56 5.12 -6.10
C ILE A 97 -16.74 6.41 -5.99
N ALA A 98 -16.88 7.17 -4.90
CA ALA A 98 -16.14 8.41 -4.68
C ALA A 98 -14.61 8.18 -4.70
N ALA A 99 -14.14 7.10 -4.06
CA ALA A 99 -12.73 6.76 -4.04
C ALA A 99 -12.22 6.29 -5.42
N GLN A 100 -13.01 5.49 -6.16
CA GLN A 100 -12.68 5.09 -7.52
C GLN A 100 -12.63 6.26 -8.51
N LEU A 101 -13.55 7.23 -8.37
CA LEU A 101 -13.56 8.44 -9.19
C LEU A 101 -12.34 9.32 -8.89
N THR A 102 -11.92 9.39 -7.63
CA THR A 102 -10.71 10.12 -7.22
C THR A 102 -9.45 9.50 -7.84
N MET A 103 -9.41 8.17 -7.97
CA MET A 103 -8.33 7.46 -8.66
C MET A 103 -8.30 7.69 -10.18
N GLY A 104 -9.44 8.01 -10.80
CA GLY A 104 -9.50 8.26 -12.24
C GLY A 104 -8.93 7.10 -13.05
N ASP A 105 -8.09 7.38 -14.04
CA ASP A 105 -7.52 6.35 -14.92
C ASP A 105 -6.40 5.53 -14.25
N SER A 106 -6.03 5.87 -13.01
CA SER A 106 -5.08 5.10 -12.21
C SER A 106 -5.73 3.94 -11.44
N TRP A 107 -7.07 3.83 -11.45
CA TRP A 107 -7.77 2.75 -10.77
C TRP A 107 -7.45 1.39 -11.41
N ARG A 108 -7.09 0.43 -10.55
CA ARG A 108 -6.74 -0.96 -10.92
C ARG A 108 -7.23 -1.89 -9.82
N VAL A 109 -7.51 -3.14 -10.17
CA VAL A 109 -7.75 -4.24 -9.25
C VAL A 109 -6.52 -5.16 -9.28
N GLY A 110 -5.80 -5.20 -8.17
CA GLY A 110 -4.51 -5.89 -8.06
C GLY A 110 -3.32 -4.99 -8.40
N VAL A 111 -2.13 -5.46 -8.05
CA VAL A 111 -0.86 -4.78 -8.29
C VAL A 111 -0.16 -5.38 -9.50
N ASP A 112 0.34 -4.53 -10.39
CA ASP A 112 1.34 -4.90 -11.40
C ASP A 112 2.66 -4.20 -11.10
N GLU A 113 3.70 -4.97 -10.79
CA GLU A 113 5.02 -4.44 -10.44
C GLU A 113 5.70 -3.70 -11.60
N ARG A 114 5.24 -3.90 -12.83
CA ARG A 114 5.81 -3.28 -14.03
C ARG A 114 5.25 -1.89 -14.34
N GLU A 115 4.17 -1.49 -13.67
CA GLU A 115 3.57 -0.18 -13.84
C GLU A 115 3.92 0.73 -12.67
N ALA A 116 4.43 1.92 -12.94
CA ALA A 116 4.58 2.97 -11.93
C ALA A 116 3.28 3.77 -11.88
N THR A 117 2.46 3.51 -10.86
CA THR A 117 1.24 4.29 -10.63
C THR A 117 1.58 5.63 -9.99
N THR A 118 0.77 6.67 -10.18
CA THR A 118 0.96 7.94 -9.47
C THR A 118 0.34 7.84 -8.09
N LEU A 119 1.06 8.26 -7.04
CA LEU A 119 0.51 8.27 -5.69
C LEU A 119 -0.62 9.30 -5.58
N ILE A 120 -1.80 8.84 -5.15
CA ILE A 120 -2.99 9.68 -4.97
C ILE A 120 -3.21 9.91 -3.48
N ASP A 121 -3.17 11.17 -3.05
CA ASP A 121 -3.33 11.59 -1.66
C ASP A 121 -4.48 12.62 -1.44
N ARG A 122 -5.33 12.80 -2.45
CA ARG A 122 -6.47 13.75 -2.46
C ARG A 122 -7.81 13.06 -2.23
N GLY A 123 -8.86 13.83 -1.92
CA GLY A 123 -10.22 13.31 -1.72
C GLY A 123 -10.29 12.31 -0.56
N PRO A 124 -10.96 11.14 -0.71
CA PRO A 124 -11.05 10.11 0.33
C PRO A 124 -9.69 9.60 0.82
N PHE A 125 -8.64 9.70 0.00
CA PHE A 125 -7.28 9.29 0.35
C PHE A 125 -6.64 10.21 1.41
N ARG A 126 -7.20 11.40 1.68
CA ARG A 126 -6.77 12.23 2.82
C ARG A 126 -7.19 11.64 4.17
N ILE A 127 -8.19 10.77 4.18
CA ILE A 127 -8.84 10.24 5.40
C ILE A 127 -8.26 8.87 5.77
N ALA A 128 -8.17 7.97 4.78
CA ALA A 128 -7.60 6.64 4.88
C ALA A 128 -6.81 6.34 3.60
N ARG A 129 -5.71 5.59 3.68
CA ARG A 129 -4.92 5.26 2.49
C ARG A 129 -5.53 4.16 1.62
N ASN A 130 -6.43 3.36 2.18
CA ASN A 130 -7.22 2.36 1.45
C ASN A 130 -8.74 2.61 1.58
N PRO A 131 -9.26 3.76 1.12
CA PRO A 131 -10.65 4.16 1.35
C PRO A 131 -11.66 3.31 0.56
N ILE A 132 -11.26 2.75 -0.59
CA ILE A 132 -12.08 1.81 -1.38
C ILE A 132 -12.38 0.56 -0.54
N PHE A 133 -11.35 -0.08 0.01
CA PHE A 133 -11.48 -1.28 0.83
C PHE A 133 -12.26 -1.02 2.12
N ALA A 134 -12.04 0.12 2.77
CA ALA A 134 -12.83 0.53 3.93
C ALA A 134 -14.33 0.67 3.59
N SER A 135 -14.64 1.28 2.44
CA SER A 135 -16.03 1.46 1.99
C SER A 135 -16.70 0.13 1.64
N MET A 136 -15.96 -0.80 1.04
CA MET A 136 -16.42 -2.18 0.79
C MET A 136 -16.74 -2.93 2.09
N LEU A 137 -15.89 -2.78 3.12
CA LEU A 137 -16.16 -3.38 4.43
C LEU A 137 -17.39 -2.76 5.10
N ILE A 138 -17.57 -1.44 5.02
CA ILE A 138 -18.79 -0.76 5.50
C ILE A 138 -20.05 -1.30 4.81
N PHE A 139 -19.98 -1.51 3.49
CA PHE A 139 -21.08 -2.13 2.74
C PHE A 139 -21.42 -3.52 3.28
N LEU A 140 -20.40 -4.37 3.51
CA LEU A 140 -20.60 -5.73 4.02
C LEU A 140 -21.13 -5.75 5.46
N VAL A 141 -20.71 -4.81 6.32
CA VAL A 141 -21.33 -4.62 7.63
C VAL A 141 -22.82 -4.31 7.48
N GLY A 142 -23.16 -3.37 6.60
CA GLY A 142 -24.56 -3.05 6.31
C GLY A 142 -25.36 -4.26 5.85
N LEU A 143 -24.80 -5.08 4.95
CA LEU A 143 -25.41 -6.32 4.48
C LEU A 143 -25.66 -7.33 5.61
N ALA A 144 -24.68 -7.50 6.51
CA ALA A 144 -24.82 -8.39 7.67
C ALA A 144 -25.85 -7.87 8.70
N LEU A 145 -26.09 -6.56 8.79
CA LEU A 145 -27.15 -5.99 9.64
C LEU A 145 -28.54 -6.10 9.01
N VAL A 146 -28.66 -5.95 7.69
CA VAL A 146 -29.93 -6.09 6.98
C VAL A 146 -30.36 -7.56 6.89
N LEU A 147 -29.39 -8.46 6.72
CA LEU A 147 -29.63 -9.90 6.57
C LEU A 147 -28.69 -10.72 7.48
N PRO A 148 -28.93 -10.71 8.80
CA PRO A 148 -28.03 -11.29 9.80
C PRO A 148 -28.06 -12.83 9.76
N THR A 149 -27.17 -13.39 8.95
CA THR A 149 -26.93 -14.83 8.82
C THR A 149 -25.47 -15.14 9.11
N VAL A 150 -25.18 -16.39 9.49
CA VAL A 150 -23.78 -16.86 9.62
C VAL A 150 -23.03 -16.69 8.30
N VAL A 151 -23.71 -16.85 7.15
CA VAL A 151 -23.13 -16.68 5.82
C VAL A 151 -22.72 -15.23 5.56
N SER A 152 -23.56 -14.25 5.93
CA SER A 152 -23.23 -12.82 5.81
C SER A 152 -22.07 -12.40 6.72
N ALA A 153 -22.01 -12.94 7.93
CA ALA A 153 -20.92 -12.70 8.87
C ALA A 153 -19.60 -13.32 8.35
N ALA A 154 -19.67 -14.54 7.82
CA ALA A 154 -18.54 -15.20 7.19
C ALA A 154 -18.03 -14.43 5.95
N ALA A 155 -18.93 -13.87 5.15
CA ALA A 155 -18.57 -13.01 4.02
C ALA A 155 -17.77 -11.78 4.48
N PHE A 156 -18.25 -11.09 5.52
CA PHE A 156 -17.54 -9.95 6.11
C PHE A 156 -16.17 -10.36 6.67
N ALA A 157 -16.10 -11.44 7.43
CA ALA A 157 -14.84 -11.91 8.02
C ALA A 157 -13.82 -12.30 6.95
N ALA A 158 -14.24 -13.04 5.91
CA ALA A 158 -13.39 -13.40 4.78
C ALA A 158 -12.90 -12.15 4.03
N ALA A 159 -13.76 -11.16 3.79
CA ALA A 159 -13.36 -9.90 3.17
C ALA A 159 -12.35 -9.13 4.03
N LEU A 160 -12.59 -9.03 5.34
CA LEU A 160 -11.71 -8.31 6.26
C LEU A 160 -10.31 -8.93 6.27
N VAL A 161 -10.21 -10.25 6.42
CA VAL A 161 -8.92 -10.96 6.41
C VAL A 161 -8.26 -10.87 5.04
N GLY A 162 -9.02 -11.11 3.96
CA GLY A 162 -8.51 -11.03 2.60
C GLY A 162 -7.95 -9.65 2.24
N LEU A 163 -8.67 -8.59 2.59
CA LEU A 163 -8.24 -7.20 2.37
C LEU A 163 -7.03 -6.83 3.22
N GLU A 164 -6.97 -7.27 4.48
CA GLU A 164 -5.79 -7.03 5.33
C GLU A 164 -4.54 -7.72 4.77
N LEU A 165 -4.66 -8.97 4.31
CA LEU A 165 -3.56 -9.67 3.65
C LEU A 165 -3.13 -8.94 2.38
N GLN A 166 -4.07 -8.56 1.52
CA GLN A 166 -3.74 -7.91 0.26
C GLN A 166 -3.12 -6.54 0.44
N VAL A 167 -3.61 -5.75 1.39
CA VAL A 167 -3.01 -4.46 1.69
C VAL A 167 -1.61 -4.63 2.28
N ARG A 168 -1.43 -5.49 3.29
CA ARG A 168 -0.15 -5.58 4.02
C ARG A 168 0.95 -6.26 3.24
N LEU A 169 0.62 -7.27 2.44
CA LEU A 169 1.61 -8.13 1.80
C LEU A 169 1.84 -7.76 0.35
N VAL A 170 0.87 -7.13 -0.30
CA VAL A 170 0.95 -6.78 -1.72
C VAL A 170 0.99 -5.27 -1.92
N GLU A 171 -0.07 -4.56 -1.53
CA GLU A 171 -0.27 -3.15 -1.87
C GLU A 171 0.76 -2.23 -1.18
N GLU A 172 0.88 -2.27 0.14
CA GLU A 172 1.76 -1.36 0.90
C GLU A 172 3.25 -1.62 0.59
N PRO A 173 3.75 -2.87 0.49
CA PRO A 173 5.11 -3.12 0.07
C PRO A 173 5.41 -2.63 -1.34
N TYR A 174 4.49 -2.81 -2.28
CA TYR A 174 4.63 -2.26 -3.64
C TYR A 174 4.68 -0.73 -3.61
N LEU A 175 3.75 -0.07 -2.92
CA LEU A 175 3.74 1.40 -2.82
C LEU A 175 5.00 1.94 -2.13
N MET A 176 5.53 1.23 -1.13
CA MET A 176 6.79 1.60 -0.49
C MET A 176 7.98 1.45 -1.44
N ARG A 177 8.05 0.37 -2.23
CA ARG A 177 9.11 0.18 -3.24
C ARG A 177 9.05 1.25 -4.33
N THR A 178 7.86 1.58 -4.81
CA THR A 178 7.64 2.49 -5.95
C THR A 178 7.80 3.97 -5.56
N HIS A 179 7.35 4.37 -4.37
CA HIS A 179 7.28 5.78 -3.96
C HIS A 179 8.18 6.17 -2.79
N GLY A 180 8.81 5.20 -2.11
CA GLY A 180 9.78 5.42 -1.05
C GLY A 180 9.32 6.40 0.03
N GLU A 181 10.13 7.43 0.27
CA GLU A 181 9.91 8.40 1.35
C GLU A 181 8.59 9.18 1.21
N THR A 182 8.14 9.46 -0.03
CA THR A 182 6.87 10.14 -0.29
C THR A 182 5.70 9.35 0.27
N TYR A 183 5.69 8.03 0.04
CA TYR A 183 4.67 7.15 0.60
C TYR A 183 4.81 6.99 2.10
N ALA A 184 6.03 6.85 2.64
CA ALA A 184 6.25 6.76 4.08
C ALA A 184 5.70 8.00 4.84
N ARG A 185 5.93 9.20 4.30
CA ARG A 185 5.41 10.46 4.86
C ARG A 185 3.90 10.57 4.75
N TYR A 186 3.31 10.05 3.69
CA TYR A 186 1.87 9.97 3.54
C TYR A 186 1.26 8.98 4.55
N ALA A 187 1.82 7.78 4.65
CA ALA A 187 1.36 6.71 5.54
C ALA A 187 1.54 7.01 7.04
N SER A 188 2.38 7.99 7.41
CA SER A 188 2.48 8.48 8.79
C SER A 188 1.37 9.47 9.17
N ARG A 189 0.77 10.14 8.18
CA ARG A 189 -0.32 11.11 8.39
C ARG A 189 -1.70 10.45 8.34
N VAL A 190 -1.85 9.38 7.56
CA VAL A 190 -3.15 8.79 7.24
C VAL A 190 -3.22 7.32 7.70
N GLY A 191 -4.36 6.93 8.27
CA GLY A 191 -4.60 5.55 8.71
C GLY A 191 -4.79 4.56 7.55
N ARG A 192 -4.81 3.26 7.83
CA ARG A 192 -4.91 2.20 6.81
C ARG A 192 -6.29 2.16 6.15
N PHE A 193 -7.31 1.84 6.95
CA PHE A 193 -8.71 1.73 6.51
C PHE A 193 -9.59 2.79 7.16
N VAL A 194 -9.29 3.16 8.40
CA VAL A 194 -10.01 4.19 9.15
C VAL A 194 -9.03 5.29 9.58
N PRO A 195 -9.51 6.51 9.86
CA PRO A 195 -8.65 7.60 10.29
C PRO A 195 -7.79 7.19 11.49
N LEU A 196 -6.55 7.68 11.51
CA LEU A 196 -5.61 7.57 12.64
C LEU A 196 -5.08 6.15 12.96
N LEU A 197 -5.77 5.07 12.60
CA LEU A 197 -5.36 3.69 12.90
C LEU A 197 -4.45 3.10 11.83
N GLY A 198 -3.39 2.39 12.25
CA GLY A 198 -2.44 1.74 11.35
C GLY A 198 -1.44 2.69 10.67
N ARG A 199 -1.22 3.91 11.20
CA ARG A 199 -0.19 4.84 10.71
C ARG A 199 1.21 4.23 10.82
N VAL A 200 2.04 4.48 9.81
CA VAL A 200 3.45 4.09 9.85
C VAL A 200 4.22 5.09 10.69
N ARG A 201 4.96 4.62 11.69
CA ARG A 201 5.84 5.50 12.48
C ARG A 201 7.08 5.82 11.65
N THR A 202 7.19 7.05 11.17
CA THR A 202 8.45 7.58 10.66
C THR A 202 9.40 7.77 11.83
N THR A 203 10.29 6.80 12.07
CA THR A 203 11.44 7.01 12.95
C THR A 203 12.30 8.10 12.31
N SER A 204 12.34 9.27 12.92
CA SER A 204 13.16 10.39 12.43
C SER A 204 14.63 10.01 12.57
N THR A 205 15.24 9.53 11.50
CA THR A 205 16.68 9.23 11.42
C THR A 205 17.53 10.45 11.79
N ARG A 206 16.98 11.67 11.66
CA ARG A 206 17.63 12.93 12.09
C ARG A 206 17.95 12.99 13.58
N SER A 207 17.22 12.32 14.48
CA SER A 207 17.53 12.36 15.91
C SER A 207 18.68 11.42 16.28
N LEU A 208 18.84 10.31 15.55
CA LEU A 208 19.95 9.37 15.75
C LEU A 208 21.25 9.91 15.17
N ASP A 209 21.20 10.57 14.00
CA ASP A 209 22.36 11.24 13.44
C ASP A 209 22.78 12.47 14.25
N ARG A 210 21.84 13.26 14.81
CA ARG A 210 22.20 14.33 15.75
C ARG A 210 22.82 13.83 17.03
N ARG A 211 22.30 12.73 17.61
CA ARG A 211 22.88 12.13 18.82
C ARG A 211 24.24 11.49 18.54
N ARG A 212 24.43 10.84 17.39
CA ARG A 212 25.74 10.34 16.97
C ARG A 212 26.71 11.48 16.70
N ALA A 213 26.29 12.53 16.00
CA ALA A 213 27.11 13.71 15.76
C ALA A 213 27.48 14.43 17.08
N SER A 214 26.54 14.55 18.03
CA SER A 214 26.83 15.15 19.35
C SER A 214 27.77 14.28 20.19
N LEU A 215 27.64 12.95 20.11
CA LEU A 215 28.54 12.01 20.79
C LEU A 215 29.95 12.02 20.17
N LEU A 216 30.06 12.16 18.85
CA LEU A 216 31.34 12.30 18.16
C LEU A 216 32.03 13.64 18.42
N VAL A 217 31.25 14.72 18.63
CA VAL A 217 31.77 16.03 19.04
C VAL A 217 32.21 16.01 20.51
N SER A 218 31.39 15.46 21.40
CA SER A 218 31.70 15.36 22.84
C SER A 218 32.88 14.41 23.13
N GLY A 219 33.06 13.35 22.34
CA GLY A 219 34.22 12.45 22.44
C GLY A 219 35.55 13.07 21.97
N ARG A 220 35.52 14.16 21.19
CA ARG A 220 36.72 14.90 20.77
C ARG A 220 37.22 15.87 21.84
N GLU A 221 36.32 16.43 22.65
CA GLU A 221 36.67 17.41 23.70
C GLU A 221 37.25 16.73 24.95
N SER A 222 36.92 15.46 25.19
CA SER A 222 37.42 14.71 26.36
C SER A 222 38.84 14.15 26.22
N CYS A 223 39.48 14.26 25.05
CA CYS A 223 40.86 13.82 24.79
C CYS A 223 41.87 14.99 24.71
N ALA A 224 41.53 16.17 25.21
CA ALA A 224 42.52 17.22 25.41
C ALA A 224 43.42 16.84 26.61
N PRO A 225 44.75 16.72 26.44
CA PRO A 225 45.65 16.38 27.54
C PRO A 225 45.73 17.55 28.53
N SER A 226 45.33 17.31 29.76
CA SER A 226 45.65 18.16 30.90
C SER A 226 47.07 17.82 31.38
N ASP A 227 47.93 18.84 31.36
CA ASP A 227 49.20 18.95 32.09
C ASP A 227 50.31 17.91 31.86
N ALA A 228 51.36 18.37 31.17
CA ALA A 228 52.73 18.11 31.57
C ALA A 228 53.56 19.38 31.32
N ARG A 229 53.61 20.23 32.35
CA ARG A 229 54.69 21.22 32.54
C ARG A 229 55.82 20.55 33.32
N ASP A 230 57.02 21.10 33.15
CA ASP A 230 58.31 20.71 33.72
C ASP A 230 58.98 19.47 33.12
N GLU A 231 59.91 19.69 32.20
CA GLU A 231 61.33 19.64 32.59
C GLU A 231 62.23 20.24 31.50
N THR A 232 63.20 21.02 31.97
CA THR A 232 64.20 21.74 31.19
C THR A 232 65.47 20.90 31.10
N ARG A 233 66.15 20.92 29.93
CA ARG A 233 67.61 21.15 29.73
C ARG A 233 68.36 20.09 28.89
N ALA A 234 69.04 20.61 27.85
CA ALA A 234 70.20 20.08 27.08
C ALA A 234 69.94 18.83 26.19
N ALA A 235 70.40 18.68 24.96
CA ALA A 235 71.34 19.35 24.05
C ALA A 235 70.88 19.00 22.60
N GLY A 236 70.98 19.85 21.58
CA GLY A 236 72.19 20.06 20.77
C GLY A 236 72.12 19.28 19.44
N PHE A 237 72.27 20.00 18.30
CA PHE A 237 72.40 19.54 16.89
C PHE A 237 71.15 18.88 16.27
N GLY A 238 70.68 19.18 15.05
CA GLY A 238 71.16 19.97 13.92
C GLY A 238 70.51 19.39 12.64
N SER A 239 70.26 20.24 11.64
CA SER A 239 69.84 19.94 10.24
C SER A 239 68.36 20.11 9.89
N GLN A 240 68.07 21.29 9.33
CA GLN A 240 66.90 21.62 8.53
C GLN A 240 66.94 20.92 7.15
N VAL A 241 65.79 20.43 6.67
CA VAL A 241 65.55 20.16 5.25
C VAL A 241 64.24 20.83 4.82
N ASP A 242 64.35 21.55 3.71
CA ASP A 242 63.43 22.51 3.09
C ASP A 242 62.13 21.88 2.50
N PRO A 243 60.94 22.49 2.68
CA PRO A 243 59.64 21.96 2.27
C PRO A 243 59.19 22.27 0.82
N ARG A 244 60.06 22.59 -0.16
CA ARG A 244 59.62 22.95 -1.52
C ARG A 244 59.88 21.90 -2.62
N LYS A 245 59.11 20.81 -2.65
CA LYS A 245 59.00 19.95 -3.86
C LYS A 245 57.56 19.53 -4.16
N PRO A 246 56.94 20.03 -5.25
CA PRO A 246 55.59 19.63 -5.63
C PRO A 246 55.60 18.23 -6.30
N ALA A 247 54.76 17.33 -5.80
CA ALA A 247 54.51 16.02 -6.40
C ALA A 247 53.60 16.18 -7.63
N GLN A 248 54.09 15.76 -8.79
CA GLN A 248 53.40 15.81 -10.08
C GLN A 248 52.26 14.79 -10.16
N ALA A 249 51.14 15.25 -10.73
CA ALA A 249 49.92 14.50 -11.00
C ALA A 249 50.16 13.38 -12.04
N ARG A 250 49.63 12.17 -11.76
CA ARG A 250 49.51 11.09 -12.75
C ARG A 250 48.07 11.03 -13.23
N THR A 251 47.86 11.28 -14.52
CA THR A 251 46.59 11.09 -15.24
C THR A 251 46.30 9.60 -15.42
N PRO A 252 45.05 9.13 -15.24
CA PRO A 252 44.68 7.75 -15.51
C PRO A 252 44.52 7.47 -17.03
N PRO A 253 44.76 6.23 -17.49
CA PRO A 253 44.66 5.86 -18.91
C PRO A 253 43.20 5.77 -19.40
N PRO A 254 42.96 5.95 -20.72
CA PRO A 254 41.61 5.96 -21.29
C PRO A 254 40.99 4.56 -21.41
N PRO A 255 39.64 4.45 -21.40
CA PRO A 255 38.92 3.18 -21.50
C PRO A 255 38.90 2.59 -22.94
N PRO A 256 38.74 1.25 -23.08
CA PRO A 256 38.75 0.56 -24.37
C PRO A 256 37.48 0.79 -25.21
N PRO A 257 37.56 0.69 -26.55
CA PRO A 257 36.46 1.02 -27.46
C PRO A 257 35.31 -0.01 -27.46
N HIS A 258 34.09 0.51 -27.62
CA HIS A 258 32.83 -0.25 -27.69
C HIS A 258 32.75 -1.13 -28.95
N ARG A 259 32.43 -2.42 -28.78
CA ARG A 259 32.07 -3.32 -29.89
C ARG A 259 30.68 -2.97 -30.44
N VAL A 260 30.64 -2.63 -31.72
CA VAL A 260 29.43 -2.52 -32.52
C VAL A 260 28.94 -3.92 -32.88
N THR A 261 27.76 -4.31 -32.42
CA THR A 261 27.05 -5.51 -32.93
C THR A 261 26.10 -5.09 -34.04
N THR A 262 26.37 -5.50 -35.27
CA THR A 262 25.46 -5.41 -36.41
C THR A 262 24.33 -6.44 -36.30
N PRO A 263 23.10 -6.14 -36.75
CA PRO A 263 21.98 -7.07 -36.73
C PRO A 263 21.95 -7.92 -38.00
N THR A 264 21.98 -9.24 -37.83
CA THR A 264 21.77 -10.20 -38.93
C THR A 264 20.27 -10.39 -39.16
N ALA A 265 19.79 -9.96 -40.31
CA ALA A 265 18.49 -10.30 -40.87
C ALA A 265 18.55 -11.73 -41.45
N SER A 266 17.55 -12.56 -41.16
CA SER A 266 17.23 -13.73 -41.98
C SER A 266 15.73 -13.80 -42.25
N ARG A 267 15.38 -13.62 -43.52
CA ARG A 267 14.09 -13.92 -44.14
C ARG A 267 13.99 -15.43 -44.41
N SER A 268 12.78 -15.98 -44.16
CA SER A 268 11.98 -16.88 -45.04
C SER A 268 12.53 -18.27 -45.39
N PRO A 269 11.69 -19.25 -45.83
CA PRO A 269 10.30 -19.19 -46.32
C PRO A 269 9.22 -19.55 -45.30
#